data_AF-A0A7S2CM91-F1
#
_entry.id   AF-A0A7S2CM91-F1
#
_cell.length_a   1.000
_cell.length_b   1.000
_cell.length_c   1.000
_cell.angle_alpha   90.00
_cell.angle_beta   90.00
_cell.angle_gamma   90.00
#
_symmetry.space_group_name_H-M   'P 1'
#
loop_
_entity.id
_entity.type
_entity.pdbx_description
1 polymer ?
#
loop_
_entity_poly.entity_id
_entity_poly.type
_entity_poly.pdbx_seq_one_letter_code
_entity_poly.pdbx_strand_id
1 'polypeptide(L)'
;EYLRFLQLLAESPRQELIASSDVDLVWHEHLMDTENYAADCRRLFGRYLHHRRARTPEELSAIPASYTRTKRVYAERFGTRPPSRFWGQTTTAASMCGGGSSVDPYTSPAPGPSVSQQGSNNTNTQLPASSTAAAAPRSLTLWALLPALAMAAVARAH
;
A
#
# COMPACT_ATOMS: atom_id res chain seq x y z
N GLU A 1 -0.15 -10.26 -10.99
CA GLU A 1 -1.22 -10.11 -9.98
C GLU A 1 -0.71 -9.65 -8.62
N TYR A 2 0.28 -10.31 -8.03
CA TYR A 2 0.87 -9.88 -6.75
C TYR A 2 1.25 -8.39 -6.69
N LEU A 3 2.14 -7.93 -7.59
CA LEU A 3 2.54 -6.52 -7.65
C LEU A 3 1.36 -5.57 -7.93
N ARG A 4 0.39 -6.01 -8.74
CA ARG A 4 -0.84 -5.22 -8.98
C ARG A 4 -1.61 -5.04 -7.70
N PHE A 5 -1.74 -6.08 -6.87
CA PHE A 5 -2.41 -5.98 -5.59
C PHE A 5 -1.66 -5.06 -4.62
N LEU A 6 -0.32 -5.17 -4.49
CA LEU A 6 0.45 -4.23 -3.67
C LEU A 6 0.27 -2.78 -4.12
N GLN A 7 0.20 -2.53 -5.43
CA GLN A 7 -0.10 -1.21 -5.97
C GLN A 7 -1.47 -0.70 -5.50
N LEU A 8 -2.50 -1.56 -5.51
CA LEU A 8 -3.83 -1.17 -5.00
C LEU A 8 -3.78 -0.77 -3.52
N LEU A 9 -3.01 -1.51 -2.70
CA LEU A 9 -2.82 -1.19 -1.29
C LEU A 9 -2.09 0.15 -1.09
N ALA A 10 -1.06 0.41 -1.91
CA ALA A 10 -0.32 1.66 -1.88
C ALA A 10 -1.20 2.86 -2.28
N GLU A 11 -2.10 2.68 -3.24
CA GLU A 11 -2.98 3.75 -3.75
C GLU A 11 -4.25 3.93 -2.92
N SER A 12 -4.65 2.93 -2.14
CA SER A 12 -5.88 2.93 -1.34
C SER A 12 -5.64 2.79 0.17
N PRO A 13 -4.85 3.67 0.82
CA PRO A 13 -4.49 3.52 2.25
C PRO A 13 -5.69 3.57 3.22
N ARG A 14 -6.82 4.11 2.78
CA ARG A 14 -8.06 4.25 3.57
C ARG A 14 -9.08 3.16 3.29
N GLN A 15 -8.78 2.22 2.41
CA GLN A 15 -9.68 1.11 2.09
C GLN A 15 -9.08 -0.19 2.58
N GLU A 16 -9.92 -1.00 3.19
CA GLU A 16 -9.60 -2.37 3.50
C GLU A 16 -9.78 -3.23 2.25
N LEU A 17 -8.68 -3.72 1.71
CA LEU A 17 -8.64 -4.58 0.53
C LEU A 17 -8.17 -5.98 0.93
N ILE A 18 -8.76 -6.99 0.30
CA ILE A 18 -8.50 -8.42 0.53
C ILE A 18 -7.95 -9.02 -0.76
N ALA A 19 -6.82 -9.71 -0.65
CA ALA A 19 -6.20 -10.44 -1.76
C ALA A 19 -7.06 -11.64 -2.21
N SER A 20 -6.74 -12.21 -3.36
CA SER A 20 -7.12 -13.60 -3.63
C SER A 20 -6.21 -14.56 -2.86
N SER A 21 -6.61 -15.83 -2.74
CA SER A 21 -5.83 -16.83 -1.98
C SER A 21 -4.41 -16.99 -2.53
N ASP A 22 -4.25 -17.03 -3.86
CA ASP A 22 -2.93 -17.17 -4.50
C ASP A 22 -2.05 -15.93 -4.28
N VAL A 23 -2.64 -14.73 -4.38
CA VAL A 23 -1.92 -13.47 -4.18
C VAL A 23 -1.50 -13.32 -2.72
N ASP A 24 -2.37 -13.75 -1.79
CA ASP A 24 -2.11 -13.75 -0.36
C ASP A 24 -0.96 -14.69 0.01
N LEU A 25 -0.92 -15.88 -0.58
CA LEU A 25 0.17 -16.85 -0.36
C LEU A 25 1.53 -16.27 -0.77
N VAL A 26 1.61 -15.64 -1.94
CA VAL A 26 2.84 -14.99 -2.41
C VAL A 26 3.21 -13.81 -1.52
N TRP A 27 2.21 -13.07 -0.99
CA TRP A 27 2.50 -11.98 -0.07
C TRP A 27 3.06 -12.49 1.25
N HIS A 28 2.51 -13.56 1.81
CA HIS A 28 3.04 -14.18 3.02
C HIS A 28 4.50 -14.61 2.83
N GLU A 29 4.84 -15.22 1.70
CA GLU A 29 6.23 -15.60 1.40
C GLU A 29 7.14 -14.36 1.35
N HIS A 30 6.72 -13.30 0.67
CA HIS A 30 7.51 -12.07 0.63
C HIS A 30 7.66 -11.44 2.02
N LEU A 31 6.63 -11.47 2.87
CA LEU A 31 6.67 -10.95 4.24
C LEU A 31 7.67 -11.71 5.13
N MET A 32 7.96 -12.99 4.85
CA MET A 32 8.94 -13.77 5.61
C MET A 32 10.36 -13.28 5.37
N ASP A 33 10.66 -12.78 4.16
CA ASP A 33 11.92 -12.10 3.85
C ASP A 33 11.84 -10.62 4.24
N THR A 34 11.94 -10.38 5.55
CA THR A 34 11.67 -9.05 6.14
C THR A 34 12.58 -7.93 5.60
N GLU A 35 13.83 -8.23 5.24
CA GLU A 35 14.78 -7.24 4.70
C GLU A 35 14.38 -6.85 3.28
N ASN A 36 14.18 -7.83 2.40
CA ASN A 36 13.77 -7.58 1.02
C ASN A 36 12.38 -6.95 0.96
N TYR A 37 11.45 -7.38 1.81
CA TYR A 37 10.11 -6.79 1.86
C TYR A 37 10.12 -5.31 2.25
N ALA A 38 10.90 -4.95 3.28
CA ALA A 38 11.03 -3.56 3.70
C ALA A 38 11.71 -2.70 2.61
N ALA A 39 12.77 -3.21 1.98
CA ALA A 39 13.47 -2.54 0.89
C ALA A 39 12.56 -2.32 -0.33
N ASP A 40 11.81 -3.35 -0.72
CA ASP A 40 10.87 -3.27 -1.85
C ASP A 40 9.71 -2.33 -1.57
N CYS A 41 9.13 -2.36 -0.37
CA CYS A 41 8.08 -1.42 0.01
C CYS A 41 8.58 0.03 -0.05
N ARG A 42 9.78 0.29 0.47
CA ARG A 42 10.40 1.63 0.41
C ARG A 42 10.66 2.05 -1.03
N ARG A 43 11.23 1.16 -1.85
CA ARG A 43 11.62 1.42 -3.24
C ARG A 43 10.43 1.64 -4.15
N LEU A 44 9.37 0.84 -4.01
CA LEU A 44 8.22 0.86 -4.90
C LEU A 44 7.11 1.83 -4.46
N PHE A 45 6.91 1.99 -3.14
CA PHE A 45 5.76 2.70 -2.59
C PHE A 45 6.13 3.84 -1.63
N GLY A 46 7.41 4.01 -1.32
CA GLY A 46 7.91 5.04 -0.39
C GLY A 46 7.57 4.78 1.08
N ARG A 47 6.83 3.71 1.40
CA ARG A 47 6.38 3.37 2.75
C ARG A 47 6.23 1.86 2.91
N TYR A 48 6.27 1.39 4.15
CA TYR A 48 5.96 0.00 4.47
C TYR A 48 4.47 -0.28 4.29
N LEU A 49 4.11 -1.40 3.67
CA LEU A 49 2.72 -1.85 3.55
C LEU A 49 2.43 -2.83 4.69
N HIS A 50 1.62 -2.42 5.66
CA HIS A 50 1.34 -3.28 6.82
C HIS A 50 0.37 -4.40 6.46
N HIS A 51 0.80 -5.63 6.73
CA HIS A 51 -0.03 -6.83 6.64
C HIS A 51 -0.66 -7.14 8.00
N ARG A 52 -1.97 -7.41 8.03
CA ARG A 52 -2.67 -7.92 9.21
C ARG A 52 -3.69 -8.98 8.81
N ARG A 53 -3.99 -9.90 9.71
CA ARG A 53 -5.14 -10.81 9.56
C ARG A 53 -6.41 -10.21 10.17
N ALA A 54 -7.58 -10.62 9.71
CA ALA A 54 -8.85 -10.44 10.42
C ALA A 54 -8.76 -11.08 11.82
N ARG A 55 -9.26 -10.37 12.84
CA ARG A 55 -9.18 -10.72 14.26
C ARG A 55 -10.53 -10.88 14.92
N THR A 56 -11.58 -10.24 14.39
CA THR A 56 -12.93 -10.31 14.96
C THR A 56 -13.91 -11.04 14.03
N PRO A 57 -15.02 -11.59 14.57
CA PRO A 57 -16.08 -12.16 13.74
C PRO A 57 -16.65 -11.18 12.72
N GLU A 58 -16.73 -9.89 13.08
CA GLU A 58 -17.21 -8.83 12.19
C GLU A 58 -16.25 -8.64 11.00
N GLU A 59 -14.94 -8.56 11.26
CA GLU A 59 -13.92 -8.48 10.20
C GLU A 59 -13.94 -9.69 9.28
N LEU A 60 -14.08 -10.90 9.85
CA LEU A 60 -14.21 -12.14 9.08
C LEU A 60 -15.47 -12.12 8.21
N SER A 61 -16.61 -11.68 8.75
CA SER A 61 -17.87 -11.59 8.01
C SER A 61 -17.83 -10.54 6.89
N ALA A 62 -16.94 -9.54 6.99
CA ALA A 62 -16.78 -8.50 5.99
C ALA A 62 -15.90 -8.93 4.78
N ILE A 63 -15.15 -10.03 4.89
CA ILE A 63 -14.22 -10.50 3.85
C ILE A 63 -14.87 -10.60 2.46
N PRO A 64 -16.06 -11.23 2.27
CA PRO A 64 -16.66 -11.33 0.94
C PRO A 64 -16.97 -9.98 0.29
N ALA A 65 -17.43 -9.01 1.09
CA ALA A 65 -17.71 -7.66 0.62
C ALA A 65 -16.42 -6.89 0.29
N SER A 66 -15.39 -7.01 1.11
CA SER A 66 -14.08 -6.38 0.88
C SER A 66 -13.33 -7.01 -0.30
N TYR A 67 -13.46 -8.31 -0.53
CA TYR A 67 -12.91 -8.98 -1.70
C TYR A 67 -13.61 -8.53 -3.00
N THR A 68 -14.94 -8.38 -2.95
CA THR A 68 -15.71 -7.80 -4.07
C THR A 68 -15.28 -6.37 -4.36
N ARG A 69 -15.10 -5.55 -3.32
CA ARG A 69 -14.54 -4.20 -3.42
C ARG A 69 -13.15 -4.21 -4.05
N THR A 70 -12.28 -5.13 -3.66
CA THR A 70 -10.93 -5.25 -4.23
C THR A 70 -10.97 -5.53 -5.72
N LYS A 71 -11.82 -6.46 -6.19
CA LYS A 71 -11.99 -6.74 -7.62
C LYS A 71 -12.54 -5.54 -8.39
N ARG A 72 -13.41 -4.72 -7.78
CA ARG A 72 -13.89 -3.46 -8.36
C ARG A 72 -12.77 -2.43 -8.49
N VAL A 73 -12.06 -2.16 -7.39
CA VAL A 73 -10.93 -1.20 -7.37
C VAL A 73 -9.83 -1.64 -8.36
N TYR A 74 -9.57 -2.94 -8.46
CA TYR A 74 -8.69 -3.50 -9.49
C TYR A 74 -9.16 -3.11 -10.89
N ALA A 75 -10.44 -3.34 -11.21
CA ALA A 75 -10.98 -3.07 -12.54
C ALA A 75 -10.96 -1.58 -12.89
N GLU A 76 -11.29 -0.73 -11.92
CA GLU A 76 -11.19 0.73 -12.05
C GLU A 76 -9.75 1.17 -12.31
N ARG A 77 -8.78 0.58 -11.60
CA ARG A 77 -7.37 0.98 -11.70
C ARG A 77 -6.71 0.51 -12.99
N PHE A 78 -6.94 -0.73 -13.40
CA PHE A 78 -6.23 -1.37 -14.51
C PHE A 78 -7.02 -1.43 -15.81
N GLY A 79 -8.26 -0.91 -15.84
CA GLY A 79 -9.12 -0.90 -17.01
C GLY A 79 -9.61 -2.29 -17.45
N THR A 80 -9.36 -3.32 -16.64
CA THR A 80 -9.76 -4.69 -16.93
C THR A 80 -10.10 -5.44 -15.64
N ARG A 81 -11.04 -6.37 -15.72
CA ARG A 81 -11.37 -7.23 -14.58
C ARG A 81 -10.15 -8.08 -14.22
N PRO A 82 -9.94 -8.37 -12.92
CA PRO A 82 -8.87 -9.25 -12.53
C PRO A 82 -9.06 -10.65 -13.15
N PRO A 83 -7.98 -11.30 -13.66
CA PRO A 83 -8.10 -12.60 -14.29
C PRO A 83 -8.65 -13.65 -13.33
N SER A 84 -9.74 -14.33 -13.71
CA SER A 84 -10.44 -15.31 -12.86
C SER A 84 -9.56 -16.45 -12.37
N ARG A 85 -8.51 -16.81 -13.14
CA ARG A 85 -7.54 -17.85 -12.78
C ARG A 85 -6.77 -17.55 -11.49
N PHE A 86 -6.58 -16.28 -11.15
CA PHE A 86 -5.90 -15.85 -9.92
C PHE A 86 -6.87 -15.21 -8.93
N TRP A 87 -7.96 -14.63 -9.43
CA TRP A 87 -8.97 -13.92 -8.66
C TRP A 87 -10.31 -14.62 -8.79
N GLY A 88 -10.42 -15.76 -8.10
CA GLY A 88 -11.62 -16.59 -8.07
C GLY A 88 -12.88 -15.85 -7.60
N GLN A 89 -14.00 -16.58 -7.57
CA GLN A 89 -15.28 -16.02 -7.10
C GLN A 89 -15.18 -15.61 -5.63
N THR A 90 -14.65 -16.49 -4.80
CA THR A 90 -14.38 -16.32 -3.37
C THR A 90 -12.88 -16.36 -3.09
N THR A 91 -12.50 -16.10 -1.84
CA THR A 91 -11.13 -16.28 -1.34
C THR A 91 -11.18 -16.88 0.06
N THR A 92 -10.16 -17.67 0.39
CA THR A 92 -9.86 -18.14 1.74
C THR A 92 -8.90 -17.22 2.47
N ALA A 93 -8.36 -16.19 1.80
CA ALA A 93 -7.49 -15.21 2.41
C ALA A 93 -8.24 -14.43 3.50
N ALA A 94 -7.59 -14.25 4.64
CA ALA A 94 -8.06 -13.40 5.74
C ALA A 94 -7.14 -12.21 5.97
N SER A 95 -6.22 -11.97 5.04
CA SER A 95 -5.27 -10.88 5.07
C SER A 95 -5.89 -9.59 4.61
N MET A 96 -5.64 -8.55 5.39
CA MET A 96 -6.18 -7.22 5.26
C MET A 96 -5.03 -6.22 5.31
N CYS A 97 -5.21 -5.08 4.65
CA CYS A 97 -4.31 -3.96 4.72
C CYS A 97 -5.13 -2.67 4.60
N GLY A 98 -4.80 -1.67 5.42
CA GLY A 98 -5.55 -0.42 5.49
C GLY A 98 -6.60 -0.45 6.60
N GLY A 99 -6.20 0.09 7.76
CA GLY A 99 -7.05 0.29 8.93
C GLY A 99 -6.35 1.05 10.08
N GLY A 100 -5.07 1.40 9.91
CA GLY A 100 -4.28 2.18 10.86
C GLY A 100 -3.83 3.50 10.23
N SER A 101 -3.71 4.54 11.05
CA SER A 101 -3.41 5.93 10.68
C SER A 101 -2.31 6.06 9.62
N SER A 102 -2.46 7.04 8.72
CA SER A 102 -1.52 7.42 7.66
C SER A 102 -0.13 7.88 8.14
N VAL A 103 0.11 7.82 9.44
CA VAL A 103 1.41 8.07 10.10
C VAL A 103 1.99 6.72 10.50
N ASP A 104 2.92 6.25 9.69
CA ASP A 104 3.87 5.23 10.14
C ASP A 104 4.81 5.89 11.17
N PRO A 105 4.75 5.52 12.46
CA PRO A 105 5.61 6.14 13.48
C PRO A 105 7.10 5.87 13.24
N TYR A 106 7.45 4.95 12.34
CA TYR A 106 8.83 4.59 12.00
C TYR A 106 9.34 5.24 10.70
N THR A 107 8.52 6.03 10.01
CA THR A 107 8.92 6.76 8.78
C THR A 107 9.30 8.23 9.06
N SER A 108 9.34 8.67 10.32
CA SER A 108 9.94 9.97 10.64
C SER A 108 11.46 9.91 10.47
N PRO A 109 12.10 10.86 9.76
CA PRO A 109 13.55 10.99 9.81
C PRO A 109 13.96 11.24 11.26
N ALA A 110 15.04 10.59 11.71
CA ALA A 110 15.58 10.79 13.06
C ALA A 110 15.65 12.29 13.39
N PRO A 111 15.25 12.73 14.60
CA PRO A 111 15.41 14.12 14.98
C PRO A 111 16.90 14.45 14.90
N GLY A 112 17.25 15.36 13.97
CA GLY A 112 18.57 15.98 13.93
C GLY A 112 18.87 16.66 15.27
N PRO A 113 20.14 16.95 15.57
CA PRO A 113 20.54 17.46 16.87
C PRO A 113 19.77 18.75 17.19
N SER A 114 19.14 18.76 18.37
CA SER A 114 18.33 19.85 18.89
C SER A 114 19.16 21.13 18.99
N VAL A 115 19.00 22.05 18.03
CA VAL A 115 19.48 23.43 18.19
C VAL A 115 18.54 24.14 19.14
N SER A 116 19.02 24.44 20.34
CA SER A 116 18.34 25.27 21.32
C SER A 116 18.20 26.69 20.77
N GLN A 117 16.98 27.11 20.40
CA GLN A 117 16.70 28.54 20.19
C GLN A 117 16.14 29.14 21.47
N GLN A 118 16.97 29.99 22.09
CA GLN A 118 16.57 30.99 23.08
C GLN A 118 15.58 31.97 22.44
N GLY A 119 14.58 32.36 23.22
CA GLY A 119 13.47 33.19 22.76
C GLY A 119 13.85 34.63 22.40
N SER A 120 13.01 35.24 21.58
CA SER A 120 12.77 36.68 21.56
C SER A 120 11.41 36.97 20.93
N ASN A 121 10.62 37.74 21.67
CA ASN A 121 9.31 38.27 21.31
C ASN A 121 9.39 39.21 20.09
N ASN A 122 8.33 39.29 19.28
CA ASN A 122 7.69 40.58 18.94
C ASN A 122 6.41 40.45 18.10
N THR A 123 5.65 41.55 18.19
CA THR A 123 4.24 41.83 17.93
C THR A 123 3.78 41.92 16.46
N ASN A 124 2.51 41.55 16.26
CA ASN A 124 1.43 42.19 15.45
C ASN A 124 1.77 42.75 14.05
N THR A 125 1.05 42.33 12.98
CA THR A 125 0.31 43.19 11.99
C THR A 125 -0.46 42.31 10.97
N GLN A 126 -1.54 42.90 10.45
CA GLN A 126 -2.67 42.41 9.65
C GLN A 126 -2.38 42.11 8.15
N LEU A 127 -3.31 41.34 7.53
CA LEU A 127 -3.56 40.88 6.13
C LEU A 127 -3.48 41.98 5.00
N PRO A 128 -3.68 41.75 3.66
CA PRO A 128 -4.22 40.58 2.90
C PRO A 128 -3.61 40.27 1.48
N ALA A 129 -4.23 39.29 0.78
CA ALA A 129 -4.50 39.20 -0.68
C ALA A 129 -3.66 38.27 -1.61
N SER A 130 -4.38 37.25 -2.10
CA SER A 130 -4.50 36.73 -3.48
C SER A 130 -3.29 36.58 -4.41
N SER A 131 -3.00 35.34 -4.81
CA SER A 131 -2.69 35.02 -6.21
C SER A 131 -2.91 33.54 -6.54
N THR A 132 -3.59 33.35 -7.66
CA THR A 132 -3.90 32.15 -8.44
C THR A 132 -2.72 31.21 -8.72
N ALA A 133 -2.96 29.90 -8.70
CA ALA A 133 -2.43 28.97 -9.71
C ALA A 133 -3.17 27.63 -9.66
N ALA A 134 -3.85 27.30 -10.76
CA ALA A 134 -4.43 25.99 -11.01
C ALA A 134 -3.33 24.93 -11.23
N ALA A 135 -3.47 23.75 -10.63
CA ALA A 135 -2.64 22.59 -10.92
C ALA A 135 -3.51 21.49 -11.55
N ALA A 136 -3.28 21.24 -12.84
CA ALA A 136 -3.87 20.15 -13.61
C ALA A 136 -3.35 18.77 -13.13
N PRO A 137 -4.10 17.67 -13.39
CA PRO A 137 -3.73 16.34 -12.92
C PRO A 137 -2.52 15.80 -13.67
N ARG A 138 -1.49 15.39 -12.92
CA ARG A 138 -0.32 14.69 -13.51
C ARG A 138 -0.69 13.23 -13.75
N SER A 139 -1.17 12.96 -14.95
CA SER A 139 -1.06 11.65 -15.57
C SER A 139 0.41 11.23 -15.59
N LEU A 140 0.73 10.11 -14.94
CA LEU A 140 2.02 9.45 -15.07
C LEU A 140 1.78 8.02 -15.56
N THR A 141 1.61 7.91 -16.87
CA THR A 141 1.88 6.68 -17.63
C THR A 141 3.38 6.64 -17.90
N LEU A 142 4.09 5.74 -17.24
CA LEU A 142 5.39 5.20 -17.69
C LEU A 142 5.65 3.88 -16.96
N TRP A 143 5.07 2.81 -17.50
CA TRP A 143 5.51 1.45 -17.24
C TRP A 143 6.52 1.08 -18.33
N ALA A 144 7.80 1.12 -18.00
CA ALA A 144 8.84 0.50 -18.82
C ALA A 144 9.99 0.05 -17.92
N LEU A 145 10.33 -1.23 -18.05
CA LEU A 145 11.55 -1.92 -17.60
C LEU A 145 11.59 -2.36 -16.11
N LEU A 146 10.99 -3.53 -15.85
CA LEU A 146 11.44 -4.43 -14.78
C LEU A 146 12.22 -5.59 -15.46
N PRO A 147 13.54 -5.74 -15.26
CA PRO A 147 14.21 -6.98 -15.55
C PRO A 147 13.88 -8.01 -14.46
N ALA A 148 13.89 -9.27 -14.87
CA ALA A 148 13.51 -10.45 -14.12
C ALA A 148 14.27 -10.61 -12.80
N LEU A 149 13.53 -10.87 -11.71
CA LEU A 149 13.91 -11.86 -10.68
C LEU A 149 12.68 -12.17 -9.81
N ALA A 150 11.82 -13.05 -10.30
CA ALA A 150 10.78 -13.70 -9.50
C ALA A 150 10.54 -15.11 -10.04
N MET A 151 11.62 -15.89 -10.18
CA MET A 151 11.59 -17.32 -10.50
C MET A 151 12.83 -18.02 -9.90
N ALA A 152 12.94 -18.02 -8.56
CA ALA A 152 13.93 -18.85 -7.86
C ALA A 152 13.51 -19.15 -6.41
N ALA A 153 12.33 -19.74 -6.21
CA ALA A 153 11.96 -20.33 -4.91
C ALA A 153 10.96 -21.50 -5.03
N VAL A 154 10.97 -22.24 -6.15
CA VAL A 154 10.29 -23.55 -6.25
C VAL A 154 11.22 -24.51 -7.00
N ALA A 155 12.32 -24.91 -6.36
CA ALA A 155 13.14 -26.06 -6.76
C ALA A 155 14.19 -26.40 -5.68
N ARG A 156 13.74 -26.86 -4.51
CA ARG A 156 14.53 -27.75 -3.64
C ARG A 156 13.64 -28.34 -2.55
N ALA A 157 12.80 -29.28 -2.98
CA ALA A 157 12.15 -30.23 -2.10
C ALA A 157 11.93 -31.53 -2.89
N HIS A 158 13.04 -32.24 -3.14
CA HIS A 158 13.08 -33.68 -3.40
C HIS A 158 14.42 -34.19 -2.86
#